data_AF-A0A1M3N6L2-F1
#
_entry.id   AF-A0A1M3N6L2-F1
#
_cell.length_a   1.000
_cell.length_b   1.000
_cell.length_c   1.000
_cell.angle_alpha   90.00
_cell.angle_beta   90.00
_cell.angle_gamma   90.00
#
_symmetry.space_group_name_H-M   'P 1'
#
loop_
_entity.id
_entity.type
_entity.pdbx_description
1 polymer ?
#
loop_
_entity_poly.entity_id
_entity_poly.type
_entity_poly.pdbx_seq_one_letter_code
_entity_poly.pdbx_strand_id
1 'polypeptide(L)'
;MLVPLYTFVKGDTLGIVVLVQDGDTIAALAETIADAASMRVAPGSEMTVLAGGKRLDPRATVSSAGLTMLDRVDLVMSSERAAPASQVGMSR
;
A
#
# COMPACT_ATOMS: atom_id res chain seq x y z
N MET A 1 -4.72 -19.33 8.03
CA MET A 1 -5.52 -19.66 6.82
C MET A 1 -5.03 -18.82 5.67
N LEU A 2 -4.91 -19.38 4.47
CA LEU A 2 -4.56 -18.60 3.28
C LEU A 2 -5.75 -17.73 2.85
N VAL A 3 -5.51 -16.44 2.63
CA VAL A 3 -6.51 -15.45 2.19
C VAL A 3 -6.00 -14.81 0.90
N PRO A 4 -6.60 -15.13 -0.27
CA PRO A 4 -6.31 -14.39 -1.50
C PRO A 4 -6.95 -13.00 -1.40
N LEU A 5 -6.24 -11.93 -1.78
CA LEU A 5 -6.77 -10.56 -1.80
C LEU A 5 -6.58 -9.93 -3.19
N TYR A 6 -7.56 -9.15 -3.63
CA TYR A 6 -7.43 -8.32 -4.84
C TYR A 6 -6.80 -6.99 -4.48
N THR A 7 -5.57 -6.75 -4.91
CA THR A 7 -4.79 -5.59 -4.50
C THR A 7 -4.52 -4.65 -5.66
N PHE A 8 -4.54 -3.36 -5.36
CA PHE A 8 -4.24 -2.30 -6.31
C PHE A 8 -3.25 -1.34 -5.67
N VAL A 9 -2.26 -0.89 -6.43
CA VAL A 9 -1.31 0.12 -5.95
C VAL A 9 -1.61 1.44 -6.63
N LYS A 10 -1.67 2.53 -5.86
CA LYS A 10 -1.88 3.87 -6.41
C LYS A 10 -0.76 4.20 -7.41
N GLY A 11 -1.12 4.42 -8.67
CA GLY A 11 -0.18 4.69 -9.75
C GLY A 11 0.24 3.46 -10.56
N ASP A 12 -0.17 2.25 -10.14
CA ASP A 12 -0.11 1.05 -11.00
C ASP A 12 -1.31 1.02 -11.95
N THR A 13 -1.18 0.28 -13.04
CA THR A 13 -2.23 0.04 -14.03
C THR A 13 -2.89 -1.33 -13.84
N LEU A 14 -2.25 -2.24 -13.10
CA LEU A 14 -2.72 -3.61 -12.90
C LEU A 14 -3.22 -3.84 -11.47
N GLY A 15 -4.30 -4.63 -11.37
CA GLY A 15 -4.66 -5.30 -10.12
C GLY A 15 -3.89 -6.62 -9.98
N ILE A 16 -3.52 -6.96 -8.76
CA ILE A 16 -2.70 -8.15 -8.45
C ILE A 16 -3.48 -9.00 -7.45
N VAL A 17 -3.52 -10.32 -7.65
CA VAL A 17 -3.95 -11.24 -6.59
C VAL A 17 -2.72 -11.59 -5.76
N VAL A 18 -2.74 -11.24 -4.48
CA VAL A 18 -1.71 -11.66 -3.52
C VAL A 18 -2.29 -12.72 -2.59
N LEU A 19 -1.45 -13.67 -2.19
CA LEU A 19 -1.82 -14.74 -1.26
C LEU A 19 -1.11 -14.47 0.06
N VAL A 20 -1.87 -14.21 1.12
CA VAL A 20 -1.34 -13.94 2.47
C VAL A 20 -1.95 -14.90 3.48
N GLN A 21 -1.35 -15.00 4.66
CA GLN A 21 -1.97 -15.67 5.79
C GLN A 21 -2.89 -14.70 6.55
N ASP A 22 -3.99 -15.20 7.09
CA ASP A 22 -4.90 -14.47 7.98
C ASP A 22 -4.23 -13.87 9.23
N GLY A 23 -3.12 -14.45 9.67
CA GLY A 23 -2.28 -13.98 10.76
C GLY A 23 -1.23 -12.94 10.36
N ASP A 24 -1.02 -12.69 9.06
CA ASP A 24 -0.07 -11.67 8.61
C ASP A 24 -0.55 -10.29 9.03
N THR A 25 0.37 -9.40 9.38
CA THR A 25 0.04 -8.02 9.71
C THR A 25 -0.30 -7.23 8.44
N ILE A 26 -1.08 -6.16 8.60
CA ILE A 26 -1.35 -5.24 7.49
C ILE A 26 -0.04 -4.60 6.96
N ALA A 27 0.97 -4.41 7.81
CA ALA A 27 2.30 -3.98 7.37
C ALA A 27 2.97 -5.02 6.43
N ALA A 28 2.97 -6.31 6.80
CA ALA A 28 3.52 -7.38 5.96
C ALA A 28 2.73 -7.55 4.65
N LEU A 29 1.40 -7.37 4.69
CA LEU A 29 0.57 -7.30 3.49
C LEU A 29 1.01 -6.14 2.58
N ALA A 30 1.27 -4.96 3.15
CA ALA A 30 1.71 -3.79 2.37
C ALA A 30 3.05 -4.06 1.66
N GLU A 31 4.02 -4.65 2.35
CA GLU A 31 5.31 -5.07 1.79
C GLU A 31 5.11 -6.07 0.64
N THR A 32 4.28 -7.10 0.85
CA THR A 32 3.96 -8.11 -0.17
C THR A 32 3.37 -7.47 -1.43
N ILE A 33 2.44 -6.53 -1.27
CA ILE A 33 1.83 -5.81 -2.39
C ILE A 33 2.88 -4.92 -3.09
N ALA A 34 3.72 -4.22 -2.34
CA ALA A 34 4.77 -3.36 -2.87
C ALA A 34 5.77 -4.14 -3.71
N ASP A 35 6.24 -5.28 -3.20
CA ASP A 35 7.17 -6.15 -3.91
C ASP A 35 6.58 -6.68 -5.22
N ALA A 36 5.30 -7.10 -5.20
CA ALA A 36 4.60 -7.57 -6.39
C ALA A 36 4.38 -6.47 -7.47
N ALA A 37 4.39 -5.20 -7.06
CA ALA A 37 4.24 -4.04 -7.94
C ALA A 37 5.58 -3.36 -8.30
N SER A 38 6.70 -3.77 -7.70
CA SER A 38 8.00 -3.09 -7.78
C SER A 38 8.55 -2.85 -9.19
N MET A 39 8.19 -3.70 -10.15
CA MET A 39 8.60 -3.54 -11.56
C MET A 39 7.85 -2.43 -12.29
N ARG A 40 6.76 -1.90 -11.71
CA ARG A 40 5.85 -0.93 -12.35
C ARG A 40 5.68 0.34 -11.53
N VAL A 41 5.79 0.23 -10.21
CA VAL A 41 5.62 1.34 -9.27
C VAL A 41 6.92 1.57 -8.52
N ALA A 42 7.39 2.81 -8.53
CA ALA A 42 8.56 3.20 -7.75
C ALA A 42 8.29 3.03 -6.24
N PRO A 43 9.31 2.65 -5.44
CA PRO A 43 9.15 2.49 -4.00
C PRO A 43 8.80 3.83 -3.31
N GLY A 44 8.04 3.74 -2.22
CA GLY A 44 7.72 4.88 -1.35
C GLY A 44 8.21 4.68 0.09
N SER A 45 8.26 5.76 0.85
CA SER A 45 8.76 5.78 2.23
C SER A 45 7.71 5.41 3.26
N GLU A 46 6.43 5.68 2.99
CA GLU A 46 5.33 5.24 3.86
C GLU A 46 4.27 4.50 3.06
N MET A 47 3.82 3.38 3.61
CA MET A 47 2.82 2.50 3.01
C MET A 47 1.53 2.53 3.82
N THR A 48 0.41 2.76 3.14
CA THR A 48 -0.92 2.80 3.74
C THR A 48 -1.84 1.86 3.00
N VAL A 49 -2.39 0.86 3.69
CA VAL A 49 -3.41 -0.05 3.15
C VAL A 49 -4.80 0.51 3.45
N LEU A 50 -5.64 0.54 2.42
CA LEU A 50 -7.03 0.93 2.48
C LEU A 50 -7.92 -0.26 2.12
N ALA A 51 -9.03 -0.45 2.82
CA ALA A 51 -10.09 -1.39 2.47
C ALA A 51 -11.44 -0.68 2.52
N GLY A 52 -12.19 -0.69 1.41
CA GLY A 52 -13.44 0.08 1.31
C GLY A 52 -13.28 1.57 1.62
N GLY A 53 -12.14 2.15 1.28
CA GLY A 53 -11.79 3.56 1.56
C GLY A 53 -11.34 3.85 3.00
N LYS A 54 -11.26 2.85 3.88
CA LYS A 54 -10.80 3.01 5.27
C LYS A 54 -9.35 2.61 5.43
N ARG A 55 -8.55 3.44 6.12
CA ARG A 55 -7.18 3.10 6.51
C ARG A 55 -7.18 1.98 7.55
N LEU A 56 -6.40 0.94 7.28
CA LEU A 56 -6.19 -0.16 8.21
C LEU A 56 -5.02 0.13 9.15
N ASP A 57 -5.09 -0.39 10.38
CA ASP A 57 -3.98 -0.34 11.34
C ASP A 57 -2.85 -1.28 10.88
N PRO A 58 -1.62 -0.80 10.67
CA PRO A 58 -0.49 -1.63 10.26
C PRO A 58 -0.19 -2.81 11.21
N ARG A 59 -0.58 -2.71 12.49
CA ARG A 59 -0.38 -3.75 13.50
C ARG A 59 -1.51 -4.77 13.57
N ALA A 60 -2.66 -4.48 12.97
CA ALA A 60 -3.74 -5.44 12.85
C ALA A 60 -3.29 -6.62 11.96
N THR A 61 -3.87 -7.78 12.19
CA THR A 61 -3.73 -8.92 11.28
C THR A 61 -4.75 -8.81 10.17
N VAL A 62 -4.55 -9.51 9.05
CA VAL A 62 -5.54 -9.63 7.96
C VAL A 62 -6.91 -10.04 8.52
N SER A 63 -6.93 -11.03 9.41
CA SER A 63 -8.15 -11.48 10.10
C SER A 63 -8.77 -10.42 11.01
N SER A 64 -8.00 -9.75 11.86
CA SER A 64 -8.55 -8.78 12.81
C SER A 64 -8.96 -7.46 12.14
N ALA A 65 -8.41 -7.17 10.97
CA ALA A 65 -8.87 -6.12 10.07
C ALA A 65 -10.18 -6.47 9.33
N GLY A 66 -10.67 -7.70 9.48
CA GLY A 66 -11.92 -8.17 8.86
C GLY A 66 -11.81 -8.44 7.36
N LEU A 67 -10.59 -8.60 6.83
CA LEU A 67 -10.39 -8.94 5.43
C LEU A 67 -10.69 -10.41 5.19
N THR A 68 -11.45 -10.68 4.14
CA THR A 68 -11.87 -12.00 3.71
C THR A 68 -11.42 -12.28 2.27
N MET A 69 -11.67 -13.50 1.80
CA MET A 69 -11.19 -13.95 0.50
C MET A 69 -11.71 -13.04 -0.62
N LEU A 70 -10.79 -12.58 -1.46
CA LEU A 70 -11.02 -11.71 -2.62
C LEU A 70 -11.52 -10.31 -2.26
N ASP A 71 -11.42 -9.89 -1.00
CA ASP A 71 -11.63 -8.49 -0.67
C ASP A 71 -10.63 -7.61 -1.41
N ARG A 72 -11.12 -6.44 -1.81
CA ARG A 72 -10.30 -5.42 -2.45
C ARG A 72 -9.54 -4.61 -1.40
N VAL A 73 -8.24 -4.47 -1.61
CA VAL A 73 -7.38 -3.56 -0.85
C VAL A 73 -6.60 -2.65 -1.79
N ASP A 74 -6.43 -1.39 -1.39
CA ASP A 74 -5.67 -0.39 -2.13
C ASP A 74 -4.44 0.01 -1.31
N LEU A 75 -3.25 -0.06 -1.91
CA LEU A 75 -2.00 0.41 -1.32
C LEU A 75 -1.68 1.82 -1.83
N VAL A 76 -1.55 2.76 -0.91
CA VAL A 76 -1.08 4.12 -1.18
C VAL A 76 0.31 4.27 -0.59
N MET A 77 1.27 4.63 -1.44
CA MET A 77 2.62 4.96 -1.03
C MET A 77 2.84 6.48 -1.08
N SER A 78 3.46 7.05 -0.05
CA SER A 78 4.00 8.40 -0.11
C SER A 78 5.46 8.34 -0.54
N SER A 79 5.86 9.22 -1.46
CA SER A 79 7.26 9.51 -1.69
C SER A 79 7.61 10.73 -0.82
N GLU A 80 8.51 10.60 0.15
CA GLU A 80 9.23 11.78 0.63
C GLU A 80 10.05 12.34 -0.52
N ARG A 81 9.44 13.22 -1.32
CA ARG A 81 10.19 14.23 -2.05
C ARG A 81 10.13 15.46 -1.17
N ALA A 82 11.18 15.70 -0.37
CA ALA A 82 11.39 17.02 0.22
C ALA A 82 11.26 18.03 -0.93
N ALA A 83 10.23 18.86 -0.89
CA ALA A 83 10.05 19.88 -1.90
C ALA A 83 11.34 20.72 -1.91
N PRO A 84 11.99 20.93 -3.07
CA PRO A 84 13.09 21.88 -3.12
C PRO A 84 12.53 23.23 -2.65
N ALA A 85 13.14 23.78 -1.60
CA ALA A 85 12.84 25.12 -1.12
C ALA A 85 12.78 26.03 -2.35
N SER A 86 11.60 26.56 -2.62
CA SER A 86 11.35 27.41 -3.76
C SER A 86 12.43 28.48 -3.78
N GLN A 87 13.16 28.57 -4.90
CA GLN A 87 14.03 29.70 -5.18
C GLN A 87 13.18 30.96 -5.03
N VAL A 88 13.29 31.62 -3.89
CA VAL A 88 12.84 32.99 -3.74
C VAL A 88 13.82 33.82 -4.55
N GLY A 89 13.51 33.95 -5.84
CA GLY A 89 14.10 34.95 -6.70
C GLY A 89 13.78 36.32 -6.13
N MET A 90 14.70 36.88 -5.34
CA MET A 90 14.80 38.32 -5.17
C MET A 90 15.45 38.86 -6.44
N SER A 91 14.61 39.22 -7.41
CA SER A 91 15.01 40.20 -8.42
C SER A 91 15.27 41.52 -7.69
N ARG A 92 16.49 42.02 -7.81
CA ARG A 92 16.82 43.43 -7.59
C ARG A 92 16.98 44.09 -8.95
#